data_AF-A0A953WNX9-F1
#
_entry.id   AF-A0A953WNX9-F1
#
_cell.length_a   1.000
_cell.length_b   1.000
_cell.length_c   1.000
_cell.angle_alpha   90.00
_cell.angle_beta   90.00
_cell.angle_gamma   90.00
#
_symmetry.space_group_name_H-M   'P 1'
#
loop_
_entity.id
_entity.type
_entity.pdbx_description
1 polymer ?
#
loop_
_entity_poly.entity_id
_entity_poly.type
_entity_poly.pdbx_seq_one_letter_code
_entity_poly.pdbx_strand_id
1 'polypeptide(L)'
;MTEAAAKLPKEVAPEDIEWINGFPTPPSLPVRPIHALVSVFKLILNKEDTRQVFEVFQALSGDTGKRLFSEMVATPYGRRVVSEPVQLEKILSDRAWLRSLPEGSFGRIYLAFMEGENLTPEGLLSSAEE
;
A
#
# COMPACT_ATOMS: atom_id res chain seq x y z
N MET A 1 4.19 8.80 25.00
CA MET A 1 4.15 9.54 23.73
C MET A 1 5.55 9.54 23.16
N THR A 2 5.83 8.63 22.22
CA THR A 2 7.02 8.69 21.36
C THR A 2 6.56 8.27 19.99
N GLU A 3 6.24 9.31 19.24
CA GLU A 3 5.96 9.41 17.80
C GLU A 3 6.99 8.60 17.02
N ALA A 4 6.53 7.65 16.22
CA ALA A 4 7.35 6.94 15.26
C ALA A 4 6.72 7.16 13.88
N ALA A 5 6.70 8.42 13.45
CA ALA A 5 6.39 8.79 12.08
C ALA A 5 7.10 7.82 11.14
N ALA A 6 6.34 7.16 10.27
CA ALA A 6 6.87 6.30 9.23
C ALA A 6 7.92 7.10 8.43
N LYS A 7 9.20 6.87 8.73
CA LYS A 7 10.30 7.48 7.98
C LYS A 7 10.09 7.07 6.52
N LEU A 8 9.79 8.04 5.67
CA LEU A 8 9.88 7.90 4.22
C LEU A 8 11.15 7.10 3.92
N PRO A 9 11.09 6.08 3.03
CA PRO A 9 12.26 5.28 2.72
C PRO A 9 13.41 6.22 2.40
N LYS A 10 14.60 5.94 2.96
CA LYS A 10 15.82 6.69 2.65
C LYS A 10 15.89 6.83 1.13
N GLU A 11 16.09 8.06 0.66
CA GLU A 11 16.21 8.37 -0.76
C GLU A 11 17.17 7.36 -1.40
N VAL A 12 16.65 6.61 -2.37
CA VAL A 12 17.40 5.51 -3.00
C VAL A 12 18.48 6.16 -3.86
N ALA A 13 19.74 5.78 -3.61
CA ALA A 13 20.84 6.32 -4.39
C ALA A 13 20.61 5.98 -5.89
N PRO A 14 20.86 6.90 -6.82
CA PRO A 14 20.59 6.68 -8.25
C PRO A 14 21.22 5.39 -8.82
N GLU A 15 22.36 4.98 -8.28
CA GLU A 15 23.09 3.77 -8.60
C GLU A 15 22.40 2.46 -8.19
N ASP A 16 21.49 2.51 -7.21
CA ASP A 16 20.77 1.35 -6.68
C ASP A 16 19.39 1.18 -7.35
N ILE A 17 19.02 2.08 -8.27
CA ILE A 17 17.74 2.03 -8.99
C ILE A 17 17.81 0.96 -10.08
N GLU A 18 16.87 0.02 -10.02
CA GLU A 18 16.68 -0.99 -11.05
C GLU A 18 15.57 -0.59 -12.01
N TRP A 19 15.76 -0.83 -13.31
CA TRP A 19 14.80 -0.44 -14.33
C TRP A 19 14.02 -1.67 -14.83
N ILE A 20 12.70 -1.64 -14.64
CA ILE A 20 11.79 -2.69 -15.12
C ILE A 20 10.88 -2.10 -16.18
N ASN A 21 11.02 -2.57 -17.43
CA ASN A 21 10.21 -2.14 -18.57
C ASN A 21 10.11 -0.59 -18.74
N GLY A 22 11.19 0.12 -18.42
CA GLY A 22 11.26 1.59 -18.54
C GLY A 22 10.80 2.36 -17.30
N PHE A 23 10.45 1.69 -16.21
CA PHE A 23 10.08 2.32 -14.94
C PHE A 23 11.19 2.13 -13.89
N PRO A 24 11.54 3.18 -13.12
CA PRO A 24 12.50 3.07 -12.03
C PRO A 24 11.86 2.33 -10.85
N THR A 25 12.58 1.37 -10.29
CA THR A 25 12.13 0.57 -9.16
C THR A 25 13.21 0.56 -8.07
N PRO A 26 12.83 0.64 -6.79
CA PRO A 26 13.80 0.57 -5.70
C PRO A 26 14.46 -0.81 -5.66
N PRO A 27 15.68 -0.92 -5.10
CA PRO A 27 16.34 -2.20 -4.94
C PRO A 27 15.52 -3.12 -4.03
N SER A 28 15.67 -4.43 -4.22
CA SER A 28 14.96 -5.40 -3.38
C SER A 28 15.65 -5.51 -2.04
N LEU A 29 14.86 -5.59 -0.99
CA LEU A 29 15.42 -5.90 0.32
C LEU A 29 15.79 -7.38 0.37
N PRO A 30 16.99 -7.74 0.85
CA PRO A 30 17.35 -9.14 1.02
C PRO A 30 16.42 -9.76 2.07
N VAL A 31 16.10 -11.04 1.88
CA VAL A 31 15.29 -11.80 2.84
C VAL A 31 16.05 -11.96 4.16
N ARG A 32 15.40 -11.63 5.29
CA ARG A 32 15.96 -11.65 6.64
C ARG A 32 15.20 -12.63 7.53
N PRO A 33 15.42 -13.95 7.39
CA PRO A 33 14.57 -14.97 8.03
C PRO A 33 14.66 -14.94 9.57
N ILE A 34 15.84 -14.63 10.12
CA ILE A 34 16.01 -14.49 11.58
C ILE A 34 15.21 -13.30 12.11
N HIS A 35 15.24 -12.16 11.40
CA HIS A 35 14.48 -10.97 11.79
C HIS A 35 12.98 -11.21 11.70
N ALA A 36 12.52 -11.91 10.66
CA ALA A 36 11.13 -12.34 10.53
C ALA A 36 10.72 -13.23 11.71
N LEU A 37 11.53 -14.23 12.06
CA LEU A 37 11.26 -15.12 13.20
C LEU A 37 11.18 -14.36 14.53
N VAL A 38 12.13 -13.46 14.79
CA VAL A 38 12.11 -12.58 15.98
C VAL A 38 10.85 -11.72 16.01
N SER A 39 10.44 -11.16 14.88
CA SER A 39 9.24 -10.32 14.77
C SER A 39 7.96 -11.13 14.99
N VAL A 40 7.90 -12.37 14.50
CA VAL A 40 6.80 -13.31 14.81
C VAL A 40 6.73 -13.58 16.31
N PHE A 41 7.85 -13.85 16.98
CA PHE A 41 7.86 -14.05 18.44
C PHE A 41 7.38 -12.81 19.19
N LYS A 42 7.81 -11.60 18.78
CA LYS A 42 7.33 -10.35 19.36
C LYS A 42 5.82 -10.16 19.20
N LEU A 43 5.28 -10.49 18.02
CA LEU A 43 3.83 -10.43 17.77
C LEU A 43 3.04 -11.43 18.60
N ILE A 44 3.56 -12.66 18.79
CA ILE A 44 2.93 -13.66 19.65
C ILE A 44 2.90 -13.20 21.12
N LEU A 45 3.98 -12.57 21.58
CA LEU A 45 4.09 -12.04 22.94
C LEU A 45 3.24 -10.78 23.15
N ASN A 46 3.07 -9.96 22.11
CA ASN A 46 2.23 -8.76 22.13
C ASN A 46 1.45 -8.61 20.81
N LYS A 47 0.19 -9.07 20.81
CA LYS A 47 -0.68 -9.05 19.63
C LYS A 47 -1.11 -7.66 19.18
N GLU A 48 -1.02 -6.67 20.08
CA GLU A 48 -1.34 -5.27 19.77
C GLU A 48 -0.18 -4.56 19.05
N ASP A 49 1.01 -5.17 18.95
CA ASP A 49 2.14 -4.63 18.19
C ASP A 49 2.01 -4.93 16.69
N THR A 50 1.02 -4.29 16.05
CA THR A 50 0.69 -4.45 14.62
C THR A 50 1.85 -4.15 13.67
N ARG A 51 2.84 -3.38 14.13
CA ARG A 51 4.09 -3.10 13.40
C ARG A 51 4.87 -4.38 13.08
N GLN A 52 4.80 -5.39 13.93
CA GLN A 52 5.52 -6.66 13.70
C GLN A 52 5.04 -7.38 12.44
N VAL A 53 3.78 -7.18 12.02
CA VAL A 53 3.27 -7.75 10.76
C VAL A 53 4.02 -7.14 9.58
N PHE A 54 4.26 -5.83 9.60
CA PHE A 54 5.04 -5.14 8.57
C PHE A 54 6.51 -5.60 8.56
N GLU A 55 7.12 -5.80 9.73
CA GLU A 55 8.49 -6.31 9.84
C GLU A 55 8.63 -7.73 9.25
N VAL A 56 7.67 -8.62 9.54
CA VAL A 56 7.64 -9.97 8.96
C VAL A 56 7.46 -9.90 7.45
N PHE A 57 6.50 -9.10 6.96
CA PHE A 57 6.24 -8.95 5.54
C PHE A 57 7.48 -8.40 4.81
N GLN A 58 8.07 -7.31 5.32
CA GLN A 58 9.26 -6.70 4.73
C GLN A 58 10.45 -7.67 4.72
N ALA A 59 10.67 -8.42 5.80
CA ALA A 59 11.78 -9.36 5.92
C ALA A 59 11.66 -10.59 5.01
N LEU A 60 10.44 -10.95 4.59
CA LEU A 60 10.19 -12.13 3.76
C LEU A 60 9.88 -11.80 2.29
N SER A 61 9.54 -10.55 1.97
CA SER A 61 9.06 -10.17 0.63
C SER A 61 10.10 -10.40 -0.48
N GLY A 62 11.39 -10.17 -0.21
CA GLY A 62 12.45 -10.32 -1.21
C GLY A 62 12.13 -9.60 -2.52
N ASP A 63 12.31 -10.31 -3.65
CA ASP A 63 12.02 -9.82 -5.00
C ASP A 63 10.55 -9.90 -5.42
N THR A 64 9.65 -10.38 -4.56
CA THR A 64 8.26 -10.68 -4.93
C THR A 64 7.54 -9.45 -5.48
N GLY A 65 7.72 -8.29 -4.83
CA GLY A 65 7.13 -7.03 -5.26
C GLY A 65 7.59 -6.62 -6.67
N LYS A 66 8.87 -6.77 -6.99
CA LYS A 66 9.41 -6.49 -8.32
C LYS A 66 8.89 -7.44 -9.37
N ARG A 67 8.80 -8.73 -9.06
CA ARG A 67 8.25 -9.72 -9.99
C ARG A 67 6.80 -9.39 -10.35
N LEU A 68 5.97 -9.12 -9.35
CA LEU A 68 4.58 -8.71 -9.55
C LEU A 68 4.48 -7.39 -10.31
N PHE A 69 5.34 -6.41 -10.00
CA PHE A 69 5.41 -5.16 -10.73
C PHE A 69 5.75 -5.39 -12.21
N SER A 70 6.77 -6.22 -12.51
CA SER A 70 7.17 -6.59 -13.87
C SER A 70 6.03 -7.24 -14.65
N GLU A 71 5.29 -8.16 -14.02
CA GLU A 71 4.10 -8.77 -14.62
C GLU A 71 2.99 -7.75 -14.87
N MET A 72 2.75 -6.83 -13.92
CA MET A 72 1.76 -5.76 -14.06
C MET A 72 2.09 -4.84 -15.25
N VAL A 73 3.32 -4.30 -15.31
CA VAL A 73 3.74 -3.37 -16.38
C VAL A 73 4.02 -4.06 -17.72
N ALA A 74 3.97 -5.40 -17.78
CA ALA A 74 3.95 -6.11 -19.05
C ALA A 74 2.61 -5.90 -19.79
N THR A 75 1.52 -5.62 -19.06
CA THR A 75 0.19 -5.39 -19.63
C THR A 75 0.00 -3.92 -20.06
N PRO A 76 -0.78 -3.65 -21.13
CA PRO A 76 -1.11 -2.28 -21.53
C PRO A 76 -1.80 -1.47 -20.42
N TYR A 77 -2.72 -2.11 -19.68
CA TYR A 77 -3.44 -1.47 -18.58
C TYR A 77 -2.50 -1.16 -17.41
N GLY A 78 -1.64 -2.09 -17.00
CA GLY A 78 -0.69 -1.86 -15.91
C GLY A 78 0.31 -0.74 -16.22
N ARG A 79 0.78 -0.63 -17.47
CA ARG A 79 1.59 0.54 -17.89
C ARG A 79 0.83 1.84 -17.73
N ARG A 80 -0.44 1.86 -18.15
CA ARG A 80 -1.31 3.04 -18.01
C ARG A 80 -1.51 3.43 -16.55
N VAL A 81 -1.70 2.46 -15.65
CA VAL A 81 -1.87 2.74 -14.22
C VAL A 81 -0.64 3.44 -13.63
N VAL A 82 0.57 3.10 -14.09
CA VAL A 82 1.81 3.74 -13.60
C VAL A 82 2.04 5.10 -14.25
N SER A 83 1.78 5.25 -15.56
CA SER A 83 2.03 6.51 -16.29
C SER A 83 0.92 7.55 -16.11
N GLU A 84 -0.32 7.10 -15.92
CA GLU A 84 -1.53 7.91 -15.75
C GLU A 84 -2.26 7.45 -14.47
N PRO A 85 -1.68 7.69 -13.28
CA PRO A 85 -2.24 7.22 -12.04
C PRO A 85 -3.65 7.77 -11.83
N VAL A 86 -4.61 6.86 -11.75
CA VAL A 86 -5.98 7.21 -11.38
C VAL A 86 -5.97 7.58 -9.90
N GLN A 87 -6.30 8.83 -9.59
CA GLN A 87 -6.43 9.34 -8.23
C GLN A 87 -7.74 8.83 -7.61
N LEU A 88 -7.75 7.54 -7.32
CA LEU A 88 -8.92 6.81 -6.86
C LEU A 88 -9.46 7.40 -5.55
N GLU A 89 -8.56 7.88 -4.68
CA GLU A 89 -8.89 8.59 -3.45
C GLU A 89 -9.79 9.80 -3.71
N LYS A 90 -9.50 10.61 -4.74
CA LYS A 90 -10.32 11.78 -5.07
C LYS A 90 -11.69 11.37 -5.59
N ILE A 91 -11.73 10.33 -6.44
CA ILE A 91 -12.99 9.84 -7.02
C ILE A 91 -13.88 9.23 -5.93
N LEU A 92 -13.32 8.40 -5.06
CA LEU A 92 -14.06 7.68 -4.03
C LEU A 92 -14.33 8.51 -2.77
N SER A 93 -13.65 9.65 -2.59
CA SER A 93 -13.97 10.64 -1.55
C SER A 93 -15.20 11.50 -1.86
N ASP A 94 -15.58 11.65 -3.14
CA ASP A 94 -16.71 12.49 -3.53
C ASP A 94 -18.05 11.79 -3.23
N ARG A 95 -18.50 11.91 -1.98
CA ARG A 95 -19.76 11.35 -1.52
C ARG A 95 -20.96 11.94 -2.25
N ALA A 96 -20.92 13.21 -2.65
CA ALA A 96 -22.04 13.85 -3.32
C ALA A 96 -22.23 13.24 -4.72
N TRP A 97 -21.13 13.07 -5.46
CA TRP A 97 -21.14 12.37 -6.73
C TRP A 97 -21.55 10.91 -6.57
N LEU A 98 -20.98 10.18 -5.61
CA LEU A 98 -21.36 8.78 -5.35
C LEU A 98 -22.85 8.64 -5.01
N ARG A 99 -23.44 9.60 -4.27
CA ARG A 99 -24.88 9.60 -3.97
C ARG A 99 -25.74 9.81 -5.21
N SER A 100 -25.24 10.54 -6.20
CA SER A 100 -25.95 10.81 -7.45
C SER A 100 -25.99 9.62 -8.41
N LEU A 101 -25.14 8.61 -8.20
CA LEU A 101 -25.10 7.41 -9.03
C LEU A 101 -26.38 6.56 -8.88
N PRO A 102 -26.77 5.79 -9.91
CA PRO A 102 -27.95 4.94 -9.86
C PRO A 102 -27.89 3.93 -8.70
N GLU A 103 -29.03 3.66 -8.07
CA GLU A 103 -29.14 2.62 -7.06
C GLU A 103 -28.76 1.25 -7.63
N GLY A 104 -28.10 0.42 -6.81
CA GLY A 104 -27.54 -0.87 -7.24
C GLY A 104 -26.22 -0.78 -8.02
N SER A 105 -25.75 0.41 -8.36
CA SER A 105 -24.39 0.58 -8.92
C SER A 105 -23.31 0.33 -7.87
N PHE A 106 -22.09 -0.04 -8.33
CA PHE A 106 -20.94 -0.21 -7.44
C PHE A 106 -20.68 1.01 -6.56
N GLY A 107 -20.75 2.22 -7.12
CA GLY A 107 -20.50 3.45 -6.36
C GLY A 107 -21.52 3.68 -5.23
N ARG A 108 -22.82 3.37 -5.46
CA ARG A 108 -23.85 3.44 -4.40
C ARG A 108 -23.66 2.38 -3.33
N ILE A 109 -23.32 1.15 -3.73
CA ILE A 109 -23.06 0.06 -2.79
C ILE A 109 -21.81 0.35 -1.95
N TYR A 110 -20.73 0.80 -2.59
CA TYR A 110 -19.50 1.24 -1.94
C TYR A 110 -19.77 2.35 -0.93
N LEU A 111 -20.51 3.39 -1.32
CA LEU A 111 -20.86 4.48 -0.42
C LEU A 111 -21.67 4.00 0.79
N ALA A 112 -22.68 3.15 0.57
CA ALA A 112 -23.50 2.60 1.66
C ALA A 112 -22.66 1.80 2.66
N PHE A 113 -21.70 1.00 2.17
CA PHE A 113 -20.74 0.29 3.02
C PHE A 113 -19.89 1.26 3.85
N MET A 114 -19.29 2.28 3.20
CA MET A 114 -18.45 3.25 3.89
C MET A 114 -19.22 4.05 4.95
N GLU A 115 -20.48 4.41 4.68
CA GLU A 115 -21.35 5.10 5.65
C GLU A 115 -21.79 4.18 6.79
N GLY A 116 -22.11 2.91 6.51
CA GLY A 116 -22.50 1.93 7.51
C GLY A 116 -21.39 1.59 8.50
N GLU A 117 -20.15 1.49 8.02
CA GLU A 117 -18.97 1.20 8.84
C GLU A 117 -18.30 2.47 9.40
N ASN A 118 -18.87 3.65 9.16
CA ASN A 118 -18.32 4.96 9.54
C ASN A 118 -16.86 5.18 9.08
N LEU A 119 -16.53 4.66 7.90
CA LEU A 119 -15.21 4.78 7.27
C LEU A 119 -15.14 6.04 6.40
N THR A 120 -13.95 6.63 6.32
CA THR A 120 -13.65 7.76 5.44
C THR A 120 -12.34 7.50 4.68
N PRO A 121 -12.27 7.76 3.37
CA PRO A 121 -10.99 7.72 2.64
C PRO A 121 -9.93 8.63 3.28
N GLU A 122 -10.36 9.77 3.82
CA GLU A 122 -9.51 10.71 4.55
C GLU A 122 -8.97 10.10 5.84
N GLY A 123 -9.77 9.33 6.58
CA GLY A 123 -9.34 8.63 7.79
C GLY A 123 -8.29 7.56 7.52
N LEU A 124 -8.29 6.96 6.32
CA LEU A 124 -7.23 6.03 5.90
C LEU A 124 -5.92 6.78 5.59
N LEU A 125 -6.01 7.93 4.94
CA LEU A 125 -4.85 8.78 4.64
C LEU A 125 -4.20 9.34 5.91
N SER A 126 -5.00 9.84 6.86
CA SER A 126 -4.48 10.34 8.14
C SER A 126 -3.79 9.26 8.96
N SER A 127 -4.30 8.02 8.91
CA SER A 127 -3.70 6.88 9.59
C SER A 127 -2.38 6.43 8.94
N ALA A 128 -2.12 6.81 7.69
CA ALA A 128 -0.88 6.50 6.99
C ALA A 128 0.23 7.54 7.25
N GLU A 129 -0.14 8.73 7.73
CA GLU A 129 0.79 9.80 8.12
C GLU A 129 1.28 9.65 9.58
N GLU A 130 0.56 8.91 10.43
CA GLU A 130 0.98 8.49 11.79
C GLU A 130 2.00 7.34 11.78
#